data_AF-A0AAV4JR56-F1
#
_entry.id   AF-A0AAV4JR56-F1
#
_cell.length_a   1.000
_cell.length_b   1.000
_cell.length_c   1.000
_cell.angle_alpha   90.00
_cell.angle_beta   90.00
_cell.angle_gamma   90.00
#
_symmetry.space_group_name_H-M   'P 1'
#
loop_
_entity.id
_entity.type
_entity.pdbx_description
1 polymer ?
#
loop_
_entity_poly.entity_id
_entity_poly.type
_entity_poly.pdbx_seq_one_letter_code
_entity_poly.pdbx_strand_id
1 'polypeptide(L)'
;MSYRKTYTNSERKPMAMAGFGRGGHFNHPRSSNSGQHFSGRGRGQGRGGPSQPAHHSSEAASKWAASVRESSCVSAKPIVTNDVVEKHIGELERIYMDESLTDKKKKSQAISKRLTEVLRGIPNPWEFVLRLVCGVADFEEAKTSSLAFTILLEFRNWTNSSENHMKDTSEVESCLSQELRVQVYNTFTGRHMPFFQVASKAFKLNHEGNEYFLPMIRQLLHQNKLTDVTNIVGALGLQDHFSQEEIVIPLLLSDKVNMLESYVTSSQTQQVALLSLLDHLCARNTDLLSFAQ
;
A
#
# COMPACT_ATOMS: atom_id res chain seq x y z
N MET A 1 31.61 41.52 25.64
CA MET A 1 32.10 41.84 24.27
C MET A 1 31.30 41.01 23.28
N SER A 2 30.42 41.65 22.53
CA SER A 2 29.36 41.02 21.73
C SER A 2 29.78 41.01 20.26
N TYR A 3 29.91 39.82 19.65
CA TYR A 3 30.26 39.66 18.24
C TYR A 3 28.98 39.50 17.40
N ARG A 4 28.61 40.55 16.69
CA ARG A 4 27.57 40.56 15.65
C ARG A 4 28.23 40.14 14.33
N LYS A 5 27.82 39.01 13.74
CA LYS A 5 28.16 38.64 12.35
C LYS A 5 27.02 39.06 11.43
N THR A 6 27.33 39.96 10.50
CA THR A 6 26.48 40.39 9.39
C THR A 6 26.63 39.42 8.22
N TYR A 7 25.53 38.86 7.73
CA TYR A 7 25.49 38.11 6.48
C TYR A 7 25.06 39.03 5.34
N THR A 8 25.94 39.19 4.35
CA THR A 8 25.67 39.89 3.10
C THR A 8 24.99 38.96 2.11
N ASN A 9 23.88 39.46 1.54
CA ASN A 9 22.99 38.80 0.60
C ASN A 9 23.54 38.94 -0.83
N SER A 10 23.96 37.84 -1.46
CA SER A 10 24.41 37.83 -2.86
C SER A 10 23.33 37.28 -3.79
N GLU A 11 22.71 38.19 -4.53
CA GLU A 11 22.26 38.10 -5.93
C GLU A 11 21.85 36.71 -6.46
N ARG A 12 20.53 36.47 -6.52
CA ARG A 12 19.94 35.47 -7.42
C ARG A 12 19.45 36.17 -8.69
N LYS A 13 20.05 35.82 -9.84
CA LYS A 13 19.56 36.17 -11.18
C LYS A 13 18.28 35.38 -11.50
N PRO A 14 17.27 35.99 -12.15
CA PRO A 14 16.08 35.29 -12.63
C PRO A 14 16.41 34.49 -13.90
N MET A 15 16.09 33.19 -13.90
CA MET A 15 16.10 32.36 -15.12
C MET A 15 14.76 32.47 -15.85
N ALA A 16 14.86 32.67 -17.15
CA ALA A 16 13.77 32.87 -18.08
C ALA A 16 12.93 31.60 -18.29
N MET A 17 11.61 31.80 -18.34
CA MET A 17 10.63 30.83 -18.81
C MET A 17 10.67 30.75 -20.34
N ALA A 18 11.03 29.59 -20.88
CA ALA A 18 10.87 29.27 -22.29
C ALA A 18 9.60 28.43 -22.46
N GLY A 19 8.65 28.97 -23.22
CA GLY A 19 7.42 28.30 -23.61
C GLY A 19 7.60 27.34 -24.79
N PHE A 20 6.78 26.30 -24.78
CA PHE A 20 6.36 25.48 -25.92
C PHE A 20 4.92 25.06 -25.59
N GLY A 21 3.88 25.22 -26.40
CA GLY A 21 3.81 25.44 -27.83
C GLY A 21 3.07 24.27 -28.49
N ARG A 22 1.77 24.47 -28.78
CA ARG A 22 0.91 23.76 -29.77
C ARG A 22 0.52 22.32 -29.39
N GLY A 23 -0.77 21.92 -29.34
CA GLY A 23 -1.88 22.31 -30.21
C GLY A 23 -1.98 21.32 -31.38
N GLY A 24 -2.35 20.08 -31.08
CA GLY A 24 -2.50 18.99 -32.05
C GLY A 24 -3.96 18.54 -32.14
N HIS A 25 -4.55 18.78 -33.31
CA HIS A 25 -5.87 18.31 -33.73
C HIS A 25 -6.01 16.79 -33.63
N PHE A 26 -7.03 16.30 -32.93
CA PHE A 26 -7.52 14.93 -33.08
C PHE A 26 -8.74 14.92 -34.01
N ASN A 27 -8.58 14.29 -35.17
CA ASN A 27 -9.66 13.93 -36.08
C ASN A 27 -10.36 12.67 -35.56
N HIS A 28 -11.68 12.73 -35.43
CA HIS A 28 -12.55 11.58 -35.28
C HIS A 28 -12.65 10.79 -36.60
N PRO A 29 -12.80 9.45 -36.52
CA PRO A 29 -13.65 8.71 -37.42
C PRO A 29 -14.89 8.15 -36.70
N ARG A 30 -16.03 8.30 -37.39
CA ARG A 30 -17.33 7.67 -37.14
C ARG A 30 -17.23 6.14 -37.08
N SER A 31 -18.07 5.49 -36.29
CA SER A 31 -19.07 4.49 -36.75
C SER A 31 -19.94 4.06 -35.55
N SER A 32 -21.25 4.28 -35.65
CA SER A 32 -22.28 3.30 -35.99
C SER A 32 -22.96 2.74 -34.74
N ASN A 33 -23.96 3.52 -34.36
CA ASN A 33 -25.06 3.25 -33.46
C ASN A 33 -25.81 1.97 -33.91
N SER A 34 -25.75 0.91 -33.11
CA SER A 34 -26.72 -0.19 -33.16
C SER A 34 -27.44 -0.23 -31.82
N GLY A 35 -28.71 0.17 -31.87
CA GLY A 35 -29.59 0.18 -30.71
C GLY A 35 -29.90 -1.25 -30.24
N GLN A 36 -29.90 -1.43 -28.93
CA GLN A 36 -30.77 -2.41 -28.31
C GLN A 36 -31.65 -1.70 -27.28
N HIS A 37 -32.91 -1.61 -27.69
CA HIS A 37 -34.07 -1.23 -26.91
C HIS A 37 -34.31 -2.36 -25.89
N PHE A 38 -34.24 -2.06 -24.59
CA PHE A 38 -34.86 -2.90 -23.56
C PHE A 38 -35.83 -2.04 -22.75
N SER A 39 -37.10 -2.09 -23.15
CA SER A 39 -38.25 -1.97 -22.24
C SER A 39 -38.17 -3.12 -21.22
N GLY A 40 -38.44 -2.98 -19.93
CA GLY A 40 -39.28 -2.04 -19.21
C GLY A 40 -40.16 -2.85 -18.25
N ARG A 41 -40.09 -2.50 -16.96
CA ARG A 41 -41.10 -2.68 -15.90
C ARG A 41 -41.43 -4.09 -15.39
N GLY A 42 -41.01 -4.34 -14.16
CA GLY A 42 -41.70 -5.18 -13.19
C GLY A 42 -41.62 -4.58 -11.77
N ARG A 43 -42.63 -3.78 -11.37
CA ARG A 43 -43.05 -3.63 -9.97
C ARG A 43 -43.84 -4.92 -9.65
N GLY A 44 -43.74 -5.64 -8.54
CA GLY A 44 -43.37 -5.33 -7.17
C GLY A 44 -44.42 -6.03 -6.29
N GLN A 45 -44.03 -6.82 -5.28
CA GLN A 45 -44.73 -7.10 -4.02
C GLN A 45 -44.22 -8.41 -3.38
N GLY A 46 -43.88 -8.33 -2.09
CA GLY A 46 -43.55 -9.46 -1.23
C GLY A 46 -42.85 -8.94 0.04
N ARG A 47 -43.61 -8.36 0.96
CA ARG A 47 -44.02 -8.97 2.25
C ARG A 47 -42.82 -9.40 3.12
N GLY A 48 -42.72 -8.74 4.28
CA GLY A 48 -41.71 -8.99 5.29
C GLY A 48 -41.81 -10.34 5.98
N GLY A 49 -40.68 -10.73 6.58
CA GLY A 49 -40.47 -11.86 7.47
C GLY A 49 -39.10 -11.71 8.15
N PRO A 50 -38.92 -12.23 9.37
CA PRO A 50 -37.95 -11.71 10.34
C PRO A 50 -36.52 -12.17 10.10
N SER A 51 -35.61 -11.34 10.61
CA SER A 51 -34.17 -11.52 10.81
C SER A 51 -33.79 -12.94 11.27
N GLN A 52 -32.94 -13.60 10.48
CA GLN A 52 -32.16 -14.77 10.90
C GLN A 52 -30.69 -14.39 11.14
N PRO A 53 -30.02 -14.97 12.13
CA PRO A 53 -28.68 -14.57 12.55
C PRO A 53 -27.57 -15.25 11.73
N ALA A 54 -26.59 -14.45 11.32
CA ALA A 54 -25.13 -14.67 11.37
C ALA A 54 -24.47 -16.05 11.07
N HIS A 55 -25.12 -17.01 10.39
CA HIS A 55 -24.48 -18.30 10.08
C HIS A 55 -23.54 -18.30 8.86
N HIS A 56 -23.65 -17.33 7.94
CA HIS A 56 -22.83 -17.32 6.72
C HIS A 56 -21.37 -16.86 6.91
N SER A 57 -21.07 -16.11 7.98
CA SER A 57 -19.71 -15.62 8.26
C SER A 57 -18.78 -16.74 8.78
N SER A 58 -19.31 -17.66 9.59
CA SER A 58 -18.55 -18.81 10.12
C SER A 58 -18.19 -19.82 9.03
N GLU A 59 -19.06 -19.99 8.03
CA GLU A 59 -18.86 -20.95 6.96
C GLU A 59 -17.82 -20.44 5.95
N ALA A 60 -17.80 -19.13 5.67
CA ALA A 60 -16.77 -18.48 4.86
C ALA A 60 -15.39 -18.55 5.54
N ALA A 61 -15.32 -18.30 6.86
CA ALA A 61 -14.09 -18.41 7.64
C ALA A 61 -13.58 -19.86 7.70
N SER A 62 -14.47 -20.85 7.81
CA SER A 62 -14.10 -22.27 7.83
C SER A 62 -13.63 -22.77 6.47
N LYS A 63 -14.25 -22.30 5.38
CA LYS A 63 -13.80 -22.59 3.99
C LYS A 63 -12.44 -21.97 3.70
N TRP A 64 -12.17 -20.76 4.20
CA TRP A 64 -10.83 -20.16 4.15
C TRP A 64 -9.80 -20.99 4.95
N ALA A 65 -10.12 -21.35 6.20
CA ALA A 65 -9.22 -22.16 7.03
C ALA A 65 -8.93 -23.56 6.46
N ALA A 66 -9.89 -24.16 5.76
CA ALA A 66 -9.72 -25.43 5.06
C ALA A 66 -8.84 -25.27 3.80
N SER A 67 -9.07 -24.22 3.01
CA SER A 67 -8.25 -23.91 1.82
C SER A 67 -6.79 -23.65 2.19
N VAL A 68 -6.50 -23.01 3.32
CA VAL A 68 -5.13 -22.80 3.83
C VAL A 68 -4.43 -24.12 4.20
N ARG A 69 -5.19 -25.12 4.68
CA ARG A 69 -4.64 -26.44 5.03
C ARG A 69 -4.38 -27.32 3.81
N GLU A 70 -5.22 -27.23 2.77
CA GLU A 70 -5.04 -27.99 1.52
C GLU A 70 -3.92 -27.44 0.64
N SER A 71 -3.64 -26.13 0.69
CA SER A 71 -2.48 -25.54 -0.02
C SER A 71 -1.12 -25.95 0.55
N SER A 72 -1.06 -26.52 1.76
CA SER A 72 0.19 -26.89 2.43
C SER A 72 0.85 -28.19 1.91
N CYS A 73 0.25 -28.91 0.94
CA CYS A 73 0.80 -30.16 0.43
C CYS A 73 1.35 -30.12 -1.01
N VAL A 74 1.57 -28.95 -1.60
CA VAL A 74 2.13 -28.84 -2.96
C VAL A 74 3.53 -28.19 -2.95
N SER A 75 4.54 -29.04 -3.19
CA SER A 75 5.95 -28.71 -3.44
C SER A 75 6.71 -28.10 -2.26
N ALA A 76 7.48 -28.94 -1.57
CA ALA A 76 8.46 -28.55 -0.56
C ALA A 76 9.58 -27.72 -1.20
N LYS A 77 9.35 -26.42 -1.38
CA LYS A 77 10.41 -25.48 -1.74
C LYS A 77 11.51 -25.55 -0.68
N PRO A 78 12.79 -25.47 -1.06
CA PRO A 78 13.89 -25.48 -0.10
C PRO A 78 13.74 -24.31 0.89
N ILE A 79 13.43 -24.64 2.14
CA ILE A 79 13.25 -23.67 3.22
C ILE A 79 14.64 -23.26 3.72
N VAL A 80 14.91 -21.95 3.71
CA VAL A 80 16.12 -21.40 4.34
C VAL A 80 16.03 -21.61 5.85
N THR A 81 17.07 -22.18 6.46
CA THR A 81 17.11 -22.46 7.90
C THR A 81 17.29 -21.16 8.71
N ASN A 82 16.82 -21.16 9.96
CA ASN A 82 16.94 -19.99 10.84
C ASN A 82 18.41 -19.60 11.07
N ASP A 83 19.33 -20.57 11.16
CA ASP A 83 20.77 -20.29 11.33
C ASP A 83 21.34 -19.43 10.19
N VAL A 84 20.85 -19.62 8.96
CA VAL A 84 21.26 -18.81 7.80
C VAL A 84 20.71 -17.39 7.91
N VAL A 85 19.46 -17.23 8.37
CA VAL A 85 18.85 -15.92 8.59
C VAL A 85 19.62 -15.17 9.68
N GLU A 86 19.84 -15.78 10.84
CA GLU A 86 20.56 -15.20 11.98
C GLU A 86 21.99 -14.79 11.62
N LYS A 87 22.69 -15.62 10.83
CA LYS A 87 24.02 -15.27 10.32
C LYS A 87 23.98 -13.97 9.52
N HIS A 88 23.01 -13.80 8.63
CA HIS A 88 22.90 -12.61 7.79
C HIS A 88 22.39 -11.38 8.55
N ILE A 89 21.55 -11.56 9.58
CA ILE A 89 21.19 -10.49 10.52
C ILE A 89 22.46 -9.95 11.18
N GLY A 90 23.28 -10.82 11.77
CA GLY A 90 24.51 -10.40 12.46
C GLY A 90 25.53 -9.71 11.53
N GLU A 91 25.59 -10.07 10.25
CA GLU A 91 26.42 -9.38 9.26
C GLU A 91 25.90 -7.98 8.95
N LEU A 92 24.58 -7.83 8.76
CA LEU A 92 23.94 -6.54 8.48
C LEU A 92 24.01 -5.60 9.69
N GLU A 93 23.84 -6.13 10.89
CA GLU A 93 24.03 -5.38 12.14
C GLU A 93 25.45 -4.85 12.27
N ARG A 94 26.47 -5.65 11.96
CA ARG A 94 27.86 -5.18 11.97
C ARG A 94 28.09 -4.03 10.98
N ILE A 95 27.55 -4.14 9.76
CA ILE A 95 27.64 -3.06 8.76
C ILE A 95 26.92 -1.80 9.25
N TYR A 96 25.74 -1.97 9.85
CA TYR A 96 24.93 -0.87 10.34
C TYR A 96 25.57 -0.15 11.54
N MET A 97 26.23 -0.90 12.44
CA MET A 97 26.91 -0.37 13.62
C MET A 97 28.35 0.10 13.33
N ASP A 98 28.87 -0.11 12.12
CA ASP A 98 30.22 0.32 11.75
C ASP A 98 30.35 1.85 11.84
N GLU A 99 31.16 2.33 12.78
CA GLU A 99 31.44 3.74 13.01
C GLU A 99 32.33 4.35 11.92
N SER A 100 33.10 3.54 11.20
CA SER A 100 33.91 4.02 10.07
C SER A 100 33.03 4.50 8.90
N LEU A 101 31.80 3.98 8.80
CA LEU A 101 30.81 4.37 7.81
C LEU A 101 29.92 5.51 8.33
N THR A 102 30.49 6.66 8.66
CA THR A 102 29.71 7.80 9.22
C THR A 102 28.59 8.34 8.30
N ASP A 103 28.70 8.10 6.99
CA ASP A 103 27.71 8.52 6.00
C ASP A 103 26.59 7.49 5.84
N LYS A 104 25.35 7.92 6.13
CA LYS A 104 24.12 7.11 5.95
C LYS A 104 24.02 6.50 4.55
N LYS A 105 24.43 7.23 3.51
CA LYS A 105 24.38 6.75 2.12
C LYS A 105 25.35 5.59 1.91
N LYS A 106 26.56 5.66 2.50
CA LYS A 106 27.55 4.57 2.42
C LYS A 106 27.08 3.34 3.18
N LYS A 107 26.47 3.51 4.36
CA LYS A 107 25.82 2.40 5.10
C LYS A 107 24.72 1.73 4.27
N SER A 108 23.81 2.53 3.70
CA SER A 108 22.75 2.04 2.81
C SER A 108 23.31 1.24 1.65
N GLN A 109 24.35 1.75 0.98
CA GLN A 109 25.01 1.05 -0.13
C GLN A 109 25.69 -0.25 0.29
N ALA A 110 26.34 -0.28 1.45
CA ALA A 110 26.97 -1.49 1.98
C ALA A 110 25.92 -2.57 2.30
N ILE A 111 24.81 -2.18 2.94
CA ILE A 111 23.65 -3.05 3.20
C ILE A 111 23.06 -3.56 1.88
N SER A 112 22.82 -2.66 0.92
CA SER A 112 22.27 -2.98 -0.40
C SER A 112 23.13 -4.02 -1.13
N LYS A 113 24.46 -3.80 -1.17
CA LYS A 113 25.41 -4.72 -1.79
C LYS A 113 25.37 -6.09 -1.10
N ARG A 114 25.40 -6.12 0.24
CA ARG A 114 25.34 -7.39 0.98
C ARG A 114 24.04 -8.12 0.72
N LEU A 115 22.92 -7.39 0.68
CA LEU A 115 21.61 -7.95 0.41
C LEU A 115 21.56 -8.56 -1.00
N THR A 116 21.98 -7.83 -2.04
CA THR A 116 22.03 -8.36 -3.42
C THR A 116 22.85 -9.65 -3.51
N GLU A 117 24.01 -9.71 -2.86
CA GLU A 117 24.88 -10.90 -2.87
C GLU A 117 24.17 -12.11 -2.27
N VAL A 118 23.49 -11.93 -1.13
CA VAL A 118 22.78 -13.00 -0.44
C VAL A 118 21.56 -13.46 -1.26
N LEU A 119 20.74 -12.53 -1.74
CA LEU A 119 19.48 -12.86 -2.43
C LEU A 119 19.67 -13.64 -3.73
N ARG A 120 20.85 -13.55 -4.38
CA ARG A 120 21.15 -14.31 -5.60
C ARG A 120 21.13 -15.83 -5.39
N GLY A 121 21.46 -16.30 -4.19
CA GLY A 121 21.50 -17.73 -3.86
C GLY A 121 20.24 -18.25 -3.16
N ILE A 122 19.26 -17.39 -2.90
CA ILE A 122 18.09 -17.72 -2.07
C ILE A 122 16.90 -18.12 -2.95
N PRO A 123 16.27 -19.28 -2.69
CA PRO A 123 15.13 -19.77 -3.49
C PRO A 123 13.88 -18.86 -3.45
N ASN A 124 13.58 -18.26 -2.29
CA ASN A 124 12.48 -17.31 -2.12
C ASN A 124 13.00 -16.03 -1.44
N PRO A 125 13.48 -15.04 -2.22
CA PRO A 125 14.01 -13.79 -1.70
C PRO A 125 13.01 -13.01 -0.83
N TRP A 126 11.72 -13.03 -1.17
CA TRP A 126 10.69 -12.29 -0.45
C TRP A 126 10.46 -12.87 0.95
N GLU A 127 10.29 -14.18 1.05
CA GLU A 127 10.11 -14.84 2.34
C GLU A 127 11.37 -14.70 3.22
N PHE A 128 12.55 -14.84 2.63
CA PHE A 128 13.80 -14.65 3.35
C PHE A 128 13.93 -13.23 3.90
N VAL A 129 13.63 -12.19 3.10
CA VAL A 129 13.71 -10.81 3.57
C VAL A 129 12.65 -10.50 4.62
N LEU A 130 11.45 -11.07 4.52
CA LEU A 130 10.45 -10.91 5.56
C LEU A 130 10.98 -11.42 6.92
N ARG A 131 11.57 -12.62 6.93
CA ARG A 131 12.19 -13.18 8.14
C ARG A 131 13.37 -12.34 8.62
N LEU A 132 14.20 -11.89 7.70
CA LEU A 132 15.36 -11.04 7.98
C LEU A 132 14.95 -9.75 8.68
N VAL A 133 13.96 -9.03 8.13
CA VAL A 133 13.45 -7.77 8.70
C VAL A 133 12.81 -8.01 10.06
N CYS A 134 12.03 -9.08 10.23
CA CYS A 134 11.40 -9.39 11.52
C CYS A 134 12.39 -9.86 12.60
N GLY A 135 13.53 -10.41 12.20
CA GLY A 135 14.54 -10.92 13.13
C GLY A 135 15.49 -9.84 13.67
N VAL A 136 15.54 -8.65 13.05
CA VAL A 136 16.38 -7.56 13.57
C VAL A 136 15.79 -7.01 14.87
N ALA A 137 16.63 -6.80 15.88
CA ALA A 137 16.22 -6.35 17.20
C ALA A 137 15.44 -5.01 17.19
N ASP A 138 15.75 -4.12 16.24
CA ASP A 138 15.13 -2.78 16.13
C ASP A 138 13.84 -2.75 15.31
N PHE A 139 13.33 -3.91 14.86
CA PHE A 139 12.07 -4.01 14.12
C PHE A 139 10.86 -3.52 14.94
N GLU A 140 10.85 -3.81 16.24
CA GLU A 140 9.77 -3.38 17.15
C GLU A 140 9.72 -1.87 17.36
N GLU A 141 10.84 -1.16 17.17
CA GLU A 141 10.86 0.31 17.29
C GLU A 141 10.13 1.01 16.14
N ALA A 142 9.97 0.34 15.00
CA ALA A 142 9.29 0.83 13.80
C ALA A 142 9.74 2.24 13.31
N LYS A 143 10.98 2.65 13.57
CA LYS A 143 11.54 3.95 13.13
C LYS A 143 12.07 3.87 11.70
N THR A 144 11.94 4.93 10.93
CA THR A 144 12.53 5.00 9.57
C THR A 144 14.05 5.10 9.55
N SER A 145 14.67 5.33 10.71
CA SER A 145 16.13 5.28 10.87
C SER A 145 16.67 3.90 11.20
N SER A 146 15.80 2.92 11.51
CA SER A 146 16.20 1.57 11.93
C SER A 146 16.90 0.79 10.81
N LEU A 147 17.67 -0.21 11.20
CA LEU A 147 18.21 -1.22 10.31
C LEU A 147 17.08 -2.00 9.63
N ALA A 148 16.05 -2.42 10.38
CA ALA A 148 14.89 -3.11 9.80
C ALA A 148 14.25 -2.33 8.65
N PHE A 149 14.05 -1.00 8.81
CA PHE A 149 13.53 -0.15 7.74
C PHE A 149 14.51 -0.03 6.58
N THR A 150 15.81 0.10 6.87
CA THR A 150 16.86 0.22 5.84
C THR A 150 16.92 -1.04 4.98
N ILE A 151 16.86 -2.23 5.59
CA ILE A 151 16.81 -3.52 4.88
C ILE A 151 15.57 -3.57 3.98
N LEU A 152 14.40 -3.23 4.51
CA LEU A 152 13.15 -3.25 3.75
C LEU A 152 13.19 -2.26 2.56
N LEU A 153 13.78 -1.07 2.75
CA LEU A 153 13.95 -0.07 1.72
C LEU A 153 14.92 -0.51 0.62
N GLU A 154 16.08 -1.05 1.00
CA GLU A 154 17.04 -1.58 0.04
C GLU A 154 16.49 -2.79 -0.71
N PHE A 155 15.72 -3.65 -0.05
CA PHE A 155 15.00 -4.74 -0.70
C PHE A 155 14.01 -4.21 -1.75
N ARG A 156 13.20 -3.22 -1.40
CA ARG A 156 12.26 -2.57 -2.33
C ARG A 156 12.98 -1.91 -3.53
N ASN A 157 14.20 -1.45 -3.35
CA ASN A 157 15.02 -0.95 -4.46
C ASN A 157 15.52 -2.11 -5.32
N TRP A 158 16.01 -3.18 -4.69
CA TRP A 158 16.45 -4.41 -5.36
C TRP A 158 15.34 -5.04 -6.20
N THR A 159 14.10 -5.13 -5.71
CA THR A 159 12.98 -5.72 -6.49
C THR A 159 12.77 -5.02 -7.83
N ASN A 160 13.14 -3.74 -7.93
CA ASN A 160 13.04 -2.93 -9.15
C ASN A 160 14.36 -2.80 -9.93
N SER A 161 15.48 -3.28 -9.38
CA SER A 161 16.80 -3.14 -9.99
C SER A 161 17.03 -4.16 -11.10
N SER A 162 18.03 -3.91 -11.96
CA SER A 162 18.50 -4.89 -12.95
C SER A 162 19.26 -6.07 -12.32
N GLU A 163 19.60 -5.98 -11.04
CA GLU A 163 20.31 -7.05 -10.31
C GLU A 163 19.36 -8.13 -9.80
N ASN A 164 18.05 -7.87 -9.80
CA ASN A 164 17.04 -8.85 -9.50
C ASN A 164 16.87 -9.80 -10.70
N HIS A 165 17.53 -10.95 -10.61
CA HIS A 165 17.46 -12.02 -11.60
C HIS A 165 16.05 -12.57 -11.84
N MET A 166 15.11 -12.33 -10.92
CA MET A 166 13.72 -12.80 -11.03
C MET A 166 12.78 -11.72 -11.60
N LYS A 167 13.22 -10.48 -11.79
CA LYS A 167 12.32 -9.34 -12.05
C LYS A 167 11.32 -9.55 -13.20
N ASP A 168 11.77 -10.19 -14.27
CA ASP A 168 11.00 -10.39 -15.50
C ASP A 168 10.55 -11.86 -15.70
N THR A 169 10.64 -12.68 -14.64
CA THR A 169 10.24 -14.09 -14.69
C THR A 169 8.89 -14.32 -14.01
N SER A 170 8.15 -15.34 -14.47
CA SER A 170 6.93 -15.81 -13.79
C SER A 170 7.21 -16.36 -12.39
N GLU A 171 8.48 -16.55 -12.03
CA GLU A 171 8.91 -17.06 -10.73
C GLU A 171 8.62 -16.08 -9.59
N VAL A 172 8.48 -14.77 -9.87
CA VAL A 172 8.10 -13.77 -8.85
C VAL A 172 6.74 -14.09 -8.26
N GLU A 173 5.76 -14.37 -9.11
CA GLU A 173 4.41 -14.73 -8.65
C GLU A 173 4.40 -16.09 -7.94
N SER A 174 5.32 -16.99 -8.31
CA SER A 174 5.50 -18.24 -7.56
C SER A 174 6.05 -18.00 -6.15
N CYS A 175 6.87 -16.96 -5.93
CA CYS A 175 7.45 -16.62 -4.62
C CYS A 175 6.49 -15.82 -3.74
N LEU A 176 5.61 -15.03 -4.36
CA LEU A 176 4.61 -14.22 -3.69
C LEU A 176 3.28 -14.98 -3.58
N SER A 177 3.21 -15.96 -2.68
CA SER A 177 1.93 -16.63 -2.39
C SER A 177 0.96 -15.69 -1.66
N GLN A 178 -0.34 -16.01 -1.70
CA GLN A 178 -1.34 -15.26 -0.95
C GLN A 178 -1.03 -15.28 0.57
N GLU A 179 -0.59 -16.42 1.09
CA GLU A 179 -0.21 -16.58 2.49
C GLU A 179 0.94 -15.66 2.88
N LEU A 180 1.98 -15.55 2.03
CA LEU A 180 3.09 -14.62 2.26
C LEU A 180 2.60 -13.17 2.24
N ARG A 181 1.73 -12.79 1.29
CA ARG A 181 1.17 -11.44 1.22
C ARG A 181 0.32 -11.10 2.47
N VAL A 182 -0.48 -12.04 2.96
CA VAL A 182 -1.23 -11.90 4.22
C VAL A 182 -0.28 -11.78 5.41
N GLN A 183 0.79 -12.57 5.46
CA GLN A 183 1.79 -12.48 6.52
C GLN A 183 2.46 -11.09 6.53
N VAL A 184 2.86 -10.58 5.36
CA VAL A 184 3.42 -9.23 5.21
C VAL A 184 2.43 -8.19 5.69
N TYR A 185 1.17 -8.26 5.25
CA TYR A 185 0.12 -7.35 5.70
C TYR A 185 0.01 -7.34 7.22
N ASN A 186 -0.13 -8.49 7.87
CA ASN A 186 -0.26 -8.59 9.33
C ASN A 186 1.00 -8.11 10.07
N THR A 187 2.17 -8.30 9.47
CA THR A 187 3.47 -7.91 10.06
C THR A 187 3.63 -6.39 10.10
N PHE A 188 3.25 -5.70 9.02
CA PHE A 188 3.48 -4.27 8.87
C PHE A 188 2.26 -3.39 9.16
N THR A 189 1.05 -3.95 9.18
CA THR A 189 -0.17 -3.24 9.59
C THR A 189 -0.13 -2.96 11.10
N GLY A 190 -0.51 -1.75 11.52
CA GLY A 190 -0.46 -1.32 12.92
C GLY A 190 0.95 -0.91 13.40
N ARG A 191 1.96 -0.98 12.53
CA ARG A 191 3.28 -0.37 12.72
C ARG A 191 3.30 1.03 12.11
N HIS A 192 4.47 1.66 12.08
CA HIS A 192 4.67 2.96 11.46
C HIS A 192 4.38 2.92 9.95
N MET A 193 3.47 3.76 9.46
CA MET A 193 2.93 3.70 8.09
C MET A 193 3.97 3.65 6.96
N PRO A 194 5.10 4.38 7.00
CA PRO A 194 6.19 4.21 6.04
C PRO A 194 6.68 2.77 5.86
N PHE A 195 6.71 1.94 6.90
CA PHE A 195 7.05 0.51 6.75
C PHE A 195 6.04 -0.19 5.85
N PHE A 196 4.75 -0.03 6.13
CA PHE A 196 3.68 -0.62 5.32
C PHE A 196 3.73 -0.15 3.86
N GLN A 197 4.00 1.13 3.61
CA GLN A 197 4.10 1.67 2.25
C GLN A 197 5.28 1.07 1.45
N VAL A 198 6.42 0.87 2.09
CA VAL A 198 7.57 0.23 1.45
C VAL A 198 7.31 -1.27 1.25
N ALA A 199 6.78 -1.95 2.27
CA ALA A 199 6.42 -3.37 2.21
C ALA A 199 5.37 -3.64 1.12
N SER A 200 4.30 -2.83 1.04
CA SER A 200 3.25 -2.96 0.02
C SER A 200 3.84 -2.98 -1.39
N LYS A 201 4.83 -2.11 -1.65
CA LYS A 201 5.53 -2.04 -2.94
C LYS A 201 6.50 -3.20 -3.15
N ALA A 202 7.29 -3.55 -2.13
CA ALA A 202 8.28 -4.62 -2.23
C ALA A 202 7.64 -6.01 -2.45
N PHE A 203 6.53 -6.26 -1.77
CA PHE A 203 5.81 -7.54 -1.80
C PHE A 203 4.61 -7.54 -2.76
N LYS A 204 4.45 -6.48 -3.57
CA LYS A 204 3.37 -6.32 -4.55
C LYS A 204 1.99 -6.63 -3.95
N LEU A 205 1.65 -5.98 -2.83
CA LEU A 205 0.35 -6.19 -2.17
C LEU A 205 -0.81 -5.52 -2.94
N ASN A 206 -0.51 -4.47 -3.71
CA ASN A 206 -1.42 -3.96 -4.74
C ASN A 206 -1.28 -4.83 -6.00
N HIS A 207 -2.20 -5.77 -6.15
CA HIS A 207 -2.27 -6.68 -7.28
C HIS A 207 -3.74 -7.01 -7.58
N GLU A 208 -4.03 -7.47 -8.79
CA GLU A 208 -5.37 -7.93 -9.15
C GLU A 208 -5.77 -9.15 -8.29
N GLY A 209 -6.97 -9.15 -7.72
CA GLY A 209 -7.40 -10.22 -6.82
C GLY A 209 -7.01 -10.01 -5.35
N ASN A 210 -6.60 -8.81 -4.94
CA ASN A 210 -6.19 -8.51 -3.56
C ASN A 210 -7.37 -8.19 -2.61
N GLU A 211 -8.61 -8.46 -3.01
CA GLU A 211 -9.82 -8.23 -2.22
C GLU A 211 -9.89 -9.09 -0.96
N TYR A 212 -9.08 -10.15 -0.86
CA TYR A 212 -8.96 -10.94 0.37
C TYR A 212 -8.42 -10.12 1.56
N PHE A 213 -7.87 -8.91 1.34
CA PHE A 213 -7.54 -7.98 2.42
C PHE A 213 -8.75 -7.25 3.02
N LEU A 214 -9.87 -7.16 2.30
CA LEU A 214 -11.03 -6.35 2.71
C LEU A 214 -11.57 -6.70 4.11
N PRO A 215 -11.71 -7.98 4.52
CA PRO A 215 -12.21 -8.30 5.86
C PRO A 215 -11.31 -7.72 6.97
N MET A 216 -9.99 -7.79 6.81
CA MET A 216 -9.03 -7.25 7.77
C MET A 216 -9.07 -5.72 7.81
N ILE A 217 -9.21 -5.07 6.65
CA ILE A 217 -9.31 -3.61 6.56
C ILE A 217 -10.61 -3.12 7.21
N ARG A 218 -11.75 -3.78 6.95
CA ARG A 218 -13.03 -3.41 7.58
C ARG A 218 -13.00 -3.58 9.10
N GLN A 219 -12.25 -4.56 9.61
CA GLN A 219 -12.01 -4.69 11.05
C GLN A 219 -11.29 -3.46 11.63
N LEU A 220 -10.28 -2.91 10.93
CA LEU A 220 -9.62 -1.67 11.35
C LEU A 220 -10.56 -0.46 11.31
N LEU A 221 -11.46 -0.42 10.33
CA LEU A 221 -12.48 0.63 10.23
C LEU A 221 -13.43 0.60 11.43
N HIS A 222 -13.88 -0.59 11.83
CA HIS A 222 -14.70 -0.78 13.04
C HIS A 222 -13.96 -0.44 14.34
N GLN A 223 -12.62 -0.43 14.33
CA GLN A 223 -11.79 0.03 15.45
C GLN A 223 -11.58 1.55 15.45
N ASN A 224 -12.28 2.30 14.60
CA ASN A 224 -12.13 3.75 14.41
C ASN A 224 -10.71 4.17 13.96
N LYS A 225 -9.95 3.27 13.33
CA LYS A 225 -8.61 3.57 12.79
C LYS A 225 -8.67 4.16 11.38
N LEU A 226 -9.47 5.21 11.20
CA LEU A 226 -9.75 5.79 9.89
C LEU A 226 -8.48 6.15 9.11
N THR A 227 -7.49 6.76 9.76
CA THR A 227 -6.23 7.16 9.10
C THR A 227 -5.43 5.97 8.57
N ASP A 228 -5.39 4.88 9.32
CA ASP A 228 -4.65 3.69 8.92
C ASP A 228 -5.37 3.01 7.76
N VAL A 229 -6.69 2.88 7.87
CA VAL A 229 -7.55 2.34 6.81
C VAL A 229 -7.36 3.11 5.52
N THR A 230 -7.47 4.44 5.54
CA THR A 230 -7.30 5.26 4.33
C THR A 230 -5.95 5.04 3.67
N ASN A 231 -4.87 5.03 4.45
CA ASN A 231 -3.52 4.81 3.93
C ASN A 231 -3.31 3.39 3.38
N ILE A 232 -3.87 2.38 4.05
CA ILE A 232 -3.79 0.98 3.65
C ILE A 232 -4.59 0.75 2.36
N VAL A 233 -5.85 1.20 2.33
CA VAL A 233 -6.71 1.10 1.14
C VAL A 233 -6.07 1.80 -0.05
N GLY A 234 -5.53 3.00 0.16
CA GLY A 234 -4.80 3.74 -0.87
C GLY A 234 -3.57 3.00 -1.39
N ALA A 235 -2.79 2.40 -0.49
CA ALA A 235 -1.59 1.64 -0.85
C ALA A 235 -1.90 0.32 -1.56
N LEU A 236 -3.06 -0.29 -1.29
CA LEU A 236 -3.51 -1.54 -1.88
C LEU A 236 -4.36 -1.34 -3.15
N GLY A 237 -4.77 -0.11 -3.48
CA GLY A 237 -5.62 0.14 -4.64
C GLY A 237 -7.08 -0.32 -4.46
N LEU A 238 -7.56 -0.40 -3.22
CA LEU A 238 -8.87 -0.98 -2.87
C LEU A 238 -9.98 0.07 -2.66
N GLN A 239 -9.77 1.31 -3.10
CA GLN A 239 -10.66 2.44 -2.84
C GLN A 239 -12.10 2.20 -3.30
N ASP A 240 -12.28 1.50 -4.42
CA ASP A 240 -13.58 1.29 -5.05
C ASP A 240 -14.48 0.32 -4.26
N HIS A 241 -13.94 -0.34 -3.23
CA HIS A 241 -14.69 -1.22 -2.34
C HIS A 241 -15.27 -0.51 -1.10
N PHE A 242 -15.03 0.80 -0.95
CA PHE A 242 -15.51 1.58 0.19
C PHE A 242 -16.48 2.66 -0.27
N SER A 243 -17.57 2.81 0.47
CA SER A 243 -18.56 3.85 0.27
C SER A 243 -18.06 5.22 0.73
N GLN A 244 -18.75 6.28 0.32
CA GLN A 244 -18.39 7.65 0.72
C GLN A 244 -18.57 7.84 2.23
N GLU A 245 -19.59 7.21 2.79
CA GLU A 245 -19.97 7.22 4.19
C GLU A 245 -18.91 6.56 5.08
N GLU A 246 -18.19 5.57 4.55
CA GLU A 246 -17.16 4.84 5.30
C GLU A 246 -15.84 5.59 5.42
N ILE A 247 -15.43 6.35 4.39
CA ILE A 247 -14.11 6.97 4.34
C ILE A 247 -14.17 8.46 3.96
N VAL A 248 -14.79 8.80 2.84
CA VAL A 248 -14.75 10.16 2.28
C VAL A 248 -15.38 11.19 3.22
N ILE A 249 -16.60 10.95 3.67
CA ILE A 249 -17.34 11.83 4.60
C ILE A 249 -16.61 11.92 5.94
N PRO A 250 -16.21 10.81 6.60
CA PRO A 250 -15.43 10.88 7.83
C PRO A 250 -14.14 11.70 7.71
N LEU A 251 -13.40 11.58 6.60
CA LEU A 251 -12.19 12.38 6.38
C LEU A 251 -12.49 13.86 6.19
N LEU A 252 -13.56 14.19 5.46
CA LEU A 252 -14.01 15.56 5.23
C LEU A 252 -14.41 16.23 6.56
N LEU A 253 -15.24 15.55 7.36
CA LEU A 253 -15.70 16.05 8.67
C LEU A 253 -14.57 16.14 9.71
N SER A 254 -13.51 15.33 9.55
CA SER A 254 -12.34 15.34 10.44
C SER A 254 -11.26 16.36 10.05
N ASP A 255 -11.51 17.24 9.09
CA ASP A 255 -10.54 18.21 8.54
C ASP A 255 -9.23 17.54 8.04
N LYS A 256 -9.34 16.34 7.46
CA LYS A 256 -8.20 15.57 6.93
C LYS A 256 -8.10 15.70 5.41
N VAL A 257 -8.22 16.91 4.89
CA VAL A 257 -8.31 17.19 3.44
C VAL A 257 -7.11 16.64 2.66
N ASN A 258 -5.87 16.81 3.15
CA ASN A 258 -4.67 16.28 2.48
C ASN A 258 -4.72 14.74 2.30
N MET A 259 -5.30 14.03 3.27
CA MET A 259 -5.45 12.58 3.24
C MET A 259 -6.60 12.17 2.31
N LEU A 260 -7.70 12.93 2.32
CA LEU A 260 -8.80 12.75 1.39
C LEU A 260 -8.35 12.92 -0.07
N GLU A 261 -7.62 13.99 -0.38
CA GLU A 261 -7.06 14.24 -1.71
C GLU A 261 -6.17 13.07 -2.14
N SER A 262 -5.25 12.64 -1.28
CA SER A 262 -4.37 11.50 -1.55
C SER A 262 -5.16 10.20 -1.80
N TYR A 263 -6.25 9.98 -1.06
CA TYR A 263 -7.11 8.80 -1.20
C TYR A 263 -7.83 8.76 -2.55
N VAL A 264 -8.43 9.88 -2.97
CA VAL A 264 -9.20 9.94 -4.23
C VAL A 264 -8.32 10.07 -5.46
N THR A 265 -7.10 10.60 -5.35
CA THR A 265 -6.22 10.88 -6.51
C THR A 265 -6.01 9.64 -7.41
N SER A 266 -5.97 8.44 -6.85
CA SER A 266 -5.77 7.20 -7.59
C SER A 266 -7.06 6.42 -7.92
N SER A 267 -8.25 6.96 -7.63
CA SER A 267 -9.53 6.34 -8.00
C SER A 267 -10.48 7.36 -8.65
N GLN A 268 -10.77 7.16 -9.94
CA GLN A 268 -11.73 7.97 -10.67
C GLN A 268 -13.14 7.86 -10.05
N THR A 269 -13.52 6.65 -9.61
CA THR A 269 -14.80 6.38 -8.94
C THR A 269 -14.94 7.26 -7.69
N GLN A 270 -13.91 7.31 -6.85
CA GLN A 270 -13.91 8.12 -5.64
C GLN A 270 -13.81 9.62 -5.91
N GLN A 271 -13.15 10.04 -7.00
CA GLN A 271 -13.14 11.46 -7.40
C GLN A 271 -14.53 11.95 -7.78
N VAL A 272 -15.25 11.17 -8.61
CA VAL A 272 -16.63 11.49 -9.01
C VAL A 272 -17.53 11.52 -7.78
N ALA A 273 -17.37 10.53 -6.90
CA ALA A 273 -18.08 10.45 -5.63
C ALA A 273 -17.88 11.71 -4.76
N LEU A 274 -16.63 12.12 -4.53
CA LEU A 274 -16.30 13.32 -3.77
C LEU A 274 -16.87 14.59 -4.41
N LEU A 275 -16.70 14.78 -5.72
CA LEU A 275 -17.20 15.97 -6.40
C LEU A 275 -18.73 16.04 -6.37
N SER A 276 -19.42 14.92 -6.54
CA SER A 276 -20.88 14.85 -6.44
C SER A 276 -21.36 15.19 -5.03
N LEU A 277 -20.65 14.72 -4.00
CA LEU A 277 -20.93 15.07 -2.61
C LEU A 277 -20.75 16.58 -2.37
N LEU A 278 -19.64 17.16 -2.83
CA LEU A 278 -19.36 18.59 -2.65
C LEU A 278 -20.38 19.46 -3.39
N ASP A 279 -20.78 19.08 -4.60
CA ASP A 279 -21.83 19.77 -5.36
C ASP A 279 -23.17 19.72 -4.62
N HIS A 280 -23.52 18.56 -4.05
CA HIS A 280 -24.71 18.41 -3.22
C HIS A 280 -24.68 19.30 -1.96
N LEU A 281 -23.54 19.38 -1.28
CA LEU A 281 -23.37 20.21 -0.09
C LEU A 281 -23.41 21.72 -0.40
N CYS A 282 -23.00 22.12 -1.61
CA CYS A 282 -23.07 23.50 -2.08
C CYS A 282 -24.45 23.88 -2.66
N ALA A 283 -25.34 22.91 -2.85
CA ALA A 283 -26.68 23.17 -3.37
C ALA A 283 -27.50 24.02 -2.39
N ARG A 284 -28.27 24.97 -2.93
CA ARG A 284 -28.98 26.01 -2.16
C ARG A 284 -30.06 25.48 -1.20
N ASN A 285 -30.44 24.23 -1.36
CA ASN A 285 -31.48 23.53 -0.60
C ASN A 285 -30.91 22.55 0.44
N THR A 286 -29.59 22.44 0.56
CA THR A 286 -28.94 21.52 1.52
C THR A 286 -28.66 22.26 2.82
N ASP A 287 -29.19 21.76 3.93
CA ASP A 287 -28.84 22.24 5.26
C ASP A 287 -27.56 21.53 5.73
N LEU A 288 -26.44 22.25 5.62
CA LEU A 288 -25.11 21.77 6.04
C LEU A 288 -25.07 21.35 7.52
N LEU A 289 -25.84 22.00 8.38
CA LEU A 289 -25.86 21.67 9.81
C LEU A 289 -26.53 20.32 10.05
N SER A 290 -27.60 20.02 9.31
CA SER A 290 -28.26 18.70 9.36
C SER A 290 -27.39 17.56 8.83
N PHE A 291 -26.48 17.85 7.89
CA PHE A 291 -25.56 16.85 7.31
C PHE A 291 -24.39 16.51 8.24
N ALA A 292 -23.94 17.47 9.06
CA ALA A 292 -22.80 17.29 9.96
C ALA A 292 -23.17 16.66 11.32
N GLN A 293 -24.46 16.50 11.61
CA GLN A 293 -25.01 15.90 12.84
C GLN A 293 -25.19 14.39 12.70
#